data_AF-A0A7S2ZTS9-F1
#
_entry.id   AF-A0A7S2ZTS9-F1
#
_cell.length_a   1.000
_cell.length_b   1.000
_cell.length_c   1.000
_cell.angle_alpha   90.00
_cell.angle_beta   90.00
_cell.angle_gamma   90.00
#
_symmetry.space_group_name_H-M   'P 1'
#
loop_
_entity.id
_entity.type
_entity.pdbx_description
1 polymer ?
#
loop_
_entity_poly.entity_id
_entity_poly.type
_entity_poly.pdbx_seq_one_letter_code
_entity_poly.pdbx_strand_id
1 'polypeptide(L)'
;MKDIEEWNAQDPYASVGMFERESFREWKMVYRPEAPLTDPIYVIICSDRDGAKDLRAEVRPKHLEWWKSSGRKGFIGPFPAADGSGAVRKFNSTISADSC
;
A
#
# COMPACT_ATOMS: atom_id res chain seq x y z
N MET A 1 3.81 13.58 4.95
CA MET A 1 3.00 12.56 5.65
C MET A 1 1.50 12.72 5.45
N LYS A 2 0.90 13.90 5.68
CA LYS A 2 -0.56 14.07 5.50
C LYS A 2 -1.08 13.71 4.10
N ASP A 3 -0.38 14.11 3.03
CA ASP A 3 -0.72 13.71 1.64
C ASP A 3 -0.81 12.19 1.48
N ILE A 4 0.18 11.45 1.97
CA ILE A 4 0.21 9.99 1.77
C ILE A 4 -0.89 9.28 2.57
N GLU A 5 -1.25 9.80 3.73
CA GLU A 5 -2.38 9.32 4.54
C GLU A 5 -3.71 9.58 3.84
N GLU A 6 -3.93 10.80 3.35
CA GLU A 6 -5.14 11.20 2.59
C GLU A 6 -5.27 10.44 1.27
N TRP A 7 -4.15 10.17 0.59
CA TRP A 7 -4.13 9.34 -0.60
C TRP A 7 -4.49 7.89 -0.28
N ASN A 8 -3.88 7.30 0.75
CA ASN A 8 -4.17 5.91 1.12
C ASN A 8 -5.60 5.74 1.64
N ALA A 9 -6.21 6.76 2.25
CA ALA A 9 -7.61 6.73 2.65
C ALA A 9 -8.58 6.54 1.46
N GLN A 10 -8.15 6.84 0.22
CA GLN A 10 -8.92 6.60 -1.00
C GLN A 10 -8.82 5.16 -1.50
N ASP A 11 -7.97 4.31 -0.91
CA ASP A 11 -7.91 2.89 -1.21
C ASP A 11 -9.28 2.25 -0.93
N PRO A 12 -9.90 1.53 -1.88
CA PRO A 12 -11.13 0.78 -1.65
C PRO A 12 -11.06 -0.15 -0.42
N TYR A 13 -9.89 -0.67 -0.07
CA TYR A 13 -9.70 -1.41 1.18
C TYR A 13 -9.84 -0.55 2.44
N ALA A 14 -9.30 0.67 2.43
CA ALA A 14 -9.45 1.60 3.54
C ALA A 14 -10.91 2.07 3.66
N SER A 15 -11.55 2.37 2.53
CA SER A 15 -12.95 2.83 2.46
C SER A 15 -13.96 1.85 3.06
N VAL A 16 -13.71 0.54 2.99
CA VAL A 16 -14.59 -0.49 3.59
C VAL A 16 -14.19 -0.88 5.02
N GLY A 17 -13.24 -0.15 5.63
CA GLY A 17 -12.76 -0.45 6.98
C GLY A 17 -12.05 -1.81 7.09
N MET A 18 -11.32 -2.23 6.05
CA MET A 18 -10.63 -3.52 6.05
C MET A 18 -9.44 -3.57 7.01
N PHE A 19 -8.82 -2.42 7.28
CA PHE A 19 -7.59 -2.33 8.06
C PHE A 19 -7.88 -2.09 9.55
N GLU A 20 -7.26 -2.92 10.40
CA GLU A 20 -7.19 -2.68 11.84
C GLU A 20 -6.15 -1.59 12.17
N ARG A 21 -5.06 -1.56 11.40
CA ARG A 21 -3.92 -0.68 11.68
C ARG A 21 -3.22 -0.26 10.40
N GLU A 22 -2.88 1.01 10.32
CA GLU A 22 -2.14 1.60 9.23
C GLU A 22 -0.88 2.27 9.77
N SER A 23 0.25 2.10 9.07
CA SER A 23 1.54 2.68 9.45
C SER A 23 2.19 3.30 8.24
N PHE A 24 2.56 4.56 8.35
CA PHE A 24 3.21 5.34 7.30
C PHE A 24 4.62 5.74 7.75
N ARG A 25 5.62 5.52 6.91
CA ARG A 25 7.01 5.91 7.17
C ARG A 25 7.63 6.45 5.90
N GLU A 26 8.29 7.59 5.99
CA GLU A 26 9.25 7.98 4.97
C GLU A 26 10.46 7.03 5.03
N TRP A 27 10.91 6.57 3.87
CA TRP A 27 12.03 5.65 3.74
C TRP A 27 13.07 6.24 2.79
N LYS A 28 14.30 6.37 3.30
CA LYS A 28 15.44 6.81 2.49
C LYS A 28 16.12 5.61 1.86
N MET A 29 16.05 5.49 0.54
CA MET A 29 16.81 4.47 -0.19
C MET A 29 18.30 4.79 -0.14
N VAL A 30 19.11 3.83 0.34
CA VAL A 30 20.55 3.99 0.52
C VAL A 30 21.35 3.48 -0.69
N TYR A 31 20.84 2.47 -1.39
CA TYR A 31 21.50 1.88 -2.56
C TYR A 31 20.49 1.60 -3.68
N ARG A 32 20.80 2.09 -4.87
CA ARG A 32 20.11 1.81 -6.14
C ARG A 32 21.14 1.87 -7.27
N PRO A 33 21.19 0.88 -8.18
CA PRO A 33 22.12 0.91 -9.30
C PRO A 33 21.89 2.12 -10.22
N GLU A 34 20.64 2.51 -10.44
CA GLU A 34 20.24 3.73 -11.11
C GLU A 34 20.13 4.88 -10.08
N ALA A 35 20.72 6.03 -10.37
CA ALA A 35 20.84 7.25 -9.55
C ALA A 35 19.69 7.54 -8.56
N PRO A 36 19.95 8.23 -7.43
CA PRO A 36 18.97 8.35 -6.36
C PRO A 36 17.68 8.99 -6.87
N LEU A 37 16.55 8.48 -6.37
CA LEU A 37 15.26 9.11 -6.57
C LEU A 37 15.34 10.55 -6.01
N THR A 38 14.87 11.51 -6.80
CA THR A 38 14.75 12.91 -6.37
C THR A 38 13.60 13.10 -5.40
N ASP A 39 12.62 12.20 -5.47
CA ASP A 39 11.37 12.30 -4.74
C ASP A 39 11.35 11.31 -3.55
N PRO A 40 10.64 11.65 -2.45
CA PRO A 40 10.60 10.82 -1.25
C PRO A 40 9.91 9.48 -1.49
N ILE A 41 10.36 8.45 -0.78
CA ILE A 41 9.71 7.13 -0.81
C ILE A 41 8.98 6.94 0.50
N TYR A 42 7.79 6.38 0.43
CA TYR A 42 6.96 6.05 1.57
C TYR A 42 6.71 4.56 1.64
N VAL A 43 6.82 4.02 2.85
CA VAL A 43 6.39 2.66 3.20
C VAL A 43 5.06 2.78 3.95
N ILE A 44 4.05 2.09 3.43
CA ILE A 44 2.72 1.99 3.99
C ILE A 44 2.45 0.52 4.31
N ILE A 45 2.21 0.25 5.59
CA ILE A 45 1.89 -1.09 6.09
C ILE A 45 0.46 -1.05 6.62
N CYS A 46 -0.43 -1.79 5.97
CA CYS A 46 -1.82 -1.94 6.39
C CYS A 46 -2.04 -3.36 6.90
N SER A 47 -2.50 -3.49 8.13
CA SER A 47 -2.84 -4.78 8.75
C SER A 47 -4.33 -4.98 8.66
N ASP A 48 -4.75 -6.11 8.10
CA ASP A 48 -6.17 -6.44 7.97
C ASP A 48 -6.76 -6.72 9.36
N ARG A 49 -8.04 -6.38 9.55
CA ARG A 49 -8.80 -6.83 10.72
C ARG A 49 -9.06 -8.35 10.65
N ASP A 50 -9.31 -8.95 11.81
CA ASP A 50 -9.69 -10.36 11.88
C ASP A 50 -10.93 -10.65 11.01
N GLY A 51 -10.90 -11.76 10.28
CA GLY A 51 -11.99 -12.17 9.39
C GLY A 51 -12.10 -11.38 8.08
N ALA A 52 -11.18 -10.47 7.76
CA ALA A 52 -11.28 -9.64 6.54
C ALA A 52 -10.92 -10.36 5.22
N LYS A 53 -10.58 -11.65 5.24
CA LYS A 53 -10.07 -12.38 4.08
C LYS A 53 -11.06 -12.39 2.90
N ASP A 54 -12.33 -12.65 3.17
CA ASP A 54 -13.35 -12.72 2.12
C ASP A 54 -13.66 -11.33 1.56
N LEU A 55 -13.79 -10.34 2.46
CA LEU A 55 -13.92 -8.93 2.08
C LEU A 55 -12.74 -8.46 1.22
N ARG A 56 -11.52 -8.90 1.55
CA ARG A 56 -10.32 -8.58 0.78
C ARG A 56 -10.40 -9.14 -0.63
N ALA A 57 -10.87 -10.38 -0.78
CA ALA A 57 -11.03 -11.02 -2.09
C ALA A 57 -12.10 -10.30 -2.93
N GLU A 58 -13.22 -9.93 -2.30
CA GLU A 58 -14.32 -9.18 -2.93
C GLU A 58 -13.88 -7.79 -3.42
N VAL A 59 -13.14 -7.05 -2.58
CA VAL A 59 -12.76 -5.65 -2.87
C VAL A 59 -11.49 -5.56 -3.73
N ARG A 60 -10.71 -6.65 -3.84
CA ARG A 60 -9.44 -6.69 -4.59
C ARG A 60 -9.53 -6.10 -6.01
N PRO A 61 -10.54 -6.40 -6.85
CA PRO A 61 -10.61 -5.83 -8.20
C PRO A 61 -10.62 -4.30 -8.18
N LYS A 62 -11.43 -3.69 -7.33
CA LYS A 62 -11.52 -2.23 -7.17
C LYS A 62 -10.21 -1.64 -6.64
N HIS A 63 -9.61 -2.30 -5.65
CA HIS A 63 -8.31 -1.90 -5.10
C HIS A 63 -7.22 -1.86 -6.19
N LEU A 64 -7.14 -2.90 -7.03
CA LEU A 64 -6.15 -2.98 -8.10
C LEU A 64 -6.40 -1.95 -9.21
N GLU A 65 -7.67 -1.68 -9.53
CA GLU A 65 -8.04 -0.62 -10.48
C GLU A 65 -7.61 0.76 -9.97
N TRP A 66 -7.94 1.08 -8.71
CA TRP A 66 -7.53 2.32 -8.04
C TRP A 66 -6.00 2.49 -8.00
N TRP A 67 -5.26 1.43 -7.66
CA TRP A 67 -3.79 1.48 -7.65
C TRP A 67 -3.23 1.78 -9.04
N LYS A 68 -3.74 1.10 -10.08
CA LYS A 68 -3.30 1.30 -11.47
C LYS A 68 -3.64 2.70 -12.01
N SER A 69 -4.75 3.29 -11.59
CA SER A 69 -5.16 4.63 -12.02
C SER A 69 -4.52 5.75 -11.21
N SER A 70 -3.89 5.45 -10.07
CA SER A 70 -3.35 6.45 -9.14
C SER A 70 -2.18 7.29 -9.67
N GLY A 71 -1.53 6.86 -10.76
CA GLY A 71 -0.32 7.50 -11.29
C GLY A 71 0.93 7.34 -10.40
N ARG A 72 0.80 6.73 -9.22
CA ARG A 72 1.92 6.52 -8.29
C ARG A 72 2.83 5.38 -8.77
N LYS A 73 4.14 5.59 -8.64
CA LYS A 73 5.16 4.59 -8.97
C LYS A 73 5.50 3.81 -7.69
N GLY A 74 5.58 2.49 -7.75
CA GLY A 74 5.88 1.68 -6.58
C GLY A 74 5.47 0.24 -6.74
N PHE A 75 5.47 -0.49 -5.62
CA PHE A 75 5.02 -1.87 -5.57
C PHE A 75 4.05 -2.09 -4.43
N ILE A 76 2.99 -2.85 -4.73
CA ILE A 76 1.99 -3.31 -3.78
C ILE A 76 1.97 -4.82 -3.74
N GLY A 77 1.83 -5.37 -2.54
CA GLY A 77 1.69 -6.81 -2.36
C GLY A 77 1.17 -7.15 -0.98
N PRO A 78 0.47 -8.27 -0.81
CA PRO A 78 0.16 -8.75 0.52
C PRO A 78 1.37 -9.41 1.18
N PHE A 79 1.45 -9.34 2.51
CA PHE A 79 2.24 -10.32 3.25
C PHE A 79 1.46 -11.64 3.30
N PRO A 80 2.14 -12.78 3.09
CA PRO A 80 1.51 -14.08 3.23
C PRO A 80 1.11 -14.33 4.69
N ALA A 81 0.00 -15.04 4.87
CA ALA A 81 -0.39 -15.62 6.14
C ALA A 81 0.70 -16.59 6.62
N ALA A 82 0.89 -16.69 7.94
CA ALA A 82 1.92 -17.56 8.52
C ALA A 82 1.72 -19.05 8.15
N ASP A 83 0.47 -19.45 7.91
CA ASP A 83 0.06 -20.79 7.48
C ASP A 83 0.03 -20.97 5.95
N GLY A 84 0.41 -19.94 5.18
CA GLY A 84 0.34 -19.94 3.72
C GLY A 84 -1.07 -19.89 3.14
N SER A 85 -2.13 -19.75 3.95
CA SER A 85 -3.53 -19.85 3.50
C SER A 85 -4.04 -18.62 2.73
N GLY A 86 -3.22 -17.59 2.58
CA GLY A 86 -3.58 -16.38 1.85
C GLY A 86 -2.82 -15.15 2.31
N ALA A 87 -3.48 -14.00 2.21
CA ALA A 87 -2.92 -12.71 2.63
C ALA A 87 -3.39 -12.35 4.04
N VAL A 88 -2.51 -11.77 4.87
CA VAL A 88 -2.87 -11.22 6.21
C VAL A 88 -2.68 -9.72 6.32
N ARG A 89 -1.87 -9.12 5.43
CA ARG A 89 -1.51 -7.70 5.49
C ARG A 89 -1.23 -7.21 4.08
N LYS A 90 -1.23 -5.89 3.86
CA LYS A 90 -0.73 -5.24 2.65
C LYS A 90 0.58 -4.51 2.97
N PHE A 91 1.62 -4.76 2.19
CA PHE A 91 2.81 -3.94 2.08
C PHE A 91 2.70 -3.10 0.82
N ASN A 92 2.82 -1.79 0.97
CA ASN A 92 3.03 -0.89 -0.16
C ASN A 92 4.31 -0.11 0.12
N SER A 93 5.24 -0.10 -0.83
CA SER A 93 6.23 0.97 -0.89
C SER A 93 5.92 1.82 -2.12
N THR A 94 5.47 3.03 -1.87
CA THR A 94 5.16 4.02 -2.87
C THR A 94 6.34 4.95 -3.01
N ILE A 95 6.84 5.12 -4.23
CA ILE A 95 7.70 6.24 -4.59
C ILE A 95 6.74 7.41 -4.81
N SER A 96 6.74 8.39 -3.91
CA SER A 96 6.09 9.66 -4.25
C SER A 96 6.89 10.24 -5.41
N ALA A 97 6.19 10.69 -6.43
CA ALA A 97 6.72 11.61 -7.41
C ALA A 97 5.64 12.66 -7.58
N ASP A 98 5.92 13.89 -7.15
CA ASP A 98 5.13 15.06 -7.56
C ASP A 98 5.41 15.39 -9.05
N SER A 99 6.43 14.76 -9.63
CA SER A 99 6.79 14.84 -11.04
C SER A 99 6.41 13.55 -11.79
N CYS A 100 5.34 13.66 -12.58
CA CYS A 100 4.92 12.77 -13.68
C CYS A 100 6.02 11.87 -14.26
#